data_AF-A0A6L7H4L2-F1
#
_entry.id   AF-A0A6L7H4L2-F1
#
_cell.length_a   1.000
_cell.length_b   1.000
_cell.length_c   1.000
_cell.angle_alpha   90.00
_cell.angle_beta   90.00
_cell.angle_gamma   90.00
#
_symmetry.space_group_name_H-M   'P 1'
#
loop_
_entity.id
_entity.type
_entity.pdbx_description
1 polymer ?
#
loop_
_entity_poly.entity_id
_entity_poly.type
_entity_poly.pdbx_seq_one_letter_code
_entity_poly.pdbx_strand_id
1 'polypeptide(L)'
;MNHKKFIFMIIVLSLLGVLIHGVYKYITEGEILGGTIFTSAIIISYLINHITWGDPHGVSKESQDEMGQQITYKSSKIAYFTLVVVMFLILLFSEGFSMGANLDGVKNFPLFIALCSSFFIYPIIELIVAKQYK
;
A
#
# COMPACT_ATOMS: atom_id res chain seq x y z
N MET A 1 -10.27 28.32 12.29
CA MET A 1 -9.38 27.15 12.43
C MET A 1 -8.56 27.01 11.15
N ASN A 2 -7.25 26.78 11.23
CA ASN A 2 -6.40 26.69 10.04
C ASN A 2 -6.90 25.52 9.15
N HIS A 3 -7.16 25.75 7.87
CA HIS A 3 -7.82 24.80 6.95
C HIS A 3 -7.19 23.39 7.00
N LYS A 4 -5.85 23.34 7.06
CA LYS A 4 -5.08 22.08 7.20
C LYS A 4 -5.36 21.34 8.51
N LYS A 5 -5.54 22.06 9.62
CA LYS A 5 -5.88 21.47 10.93
C LYS A 5 -7.31 20.91 10.94
N PHE A 6 -8.23 21.52 10.20
CA PHE A 6 -9.59 21.02 10.07
C PHE A 6 -9.64 19.71 9.28
N ILE A 7 -8.94 19.65 8.13
CA ILE A 7 -8.83 18.43 7.33
C ILE A 7 -8.22 17.30 8.15
N PHE A 8 -7.12 17.56 8.86
CA PHE A 8 -6.49 16.58 9.74
C PHE A 8 -7.48 16.01 10.77
N MET A 9 -8.23 16.88 11.45
CA MET A 9 -9.28 16.47 12.41
C MET A 9 -10.32 15.56 11.77
N ILE A 10 -10.80 15.87 10.57
CA ILE A 10 -11.79 15.04 9.85
C ILE A 10 -11.22 13.65 9.54
N ILE A 11 -9.98 13.57 9.05
CA ILE A 11 -9.33 12.30 8.71
C ILE A 11 -9.20 11.43 9.97
N VAL A 12 -8.72 12.01 11.08
CA VAL A 12 -8.56 11.29 12.36
C VAL A 12 -9.92 10.82 12.91
N LEU A 13 -10.94 11.68 12.87
CA LEU A 13 -12.27 11.32 13.36
C LEU A 13 -12.90 10.21 12.52
N SER A 14 -12.71 10.27 11.19
CA SER A 14 -13.18 9.23 10.27
C SER A 14 -12.49 7.89 10.53
N LEU A 15 -11.18 7.90 10.79
CA LEU A 15 -10.43 6.70 11.14
C LEU A 15 -10.97 6.06 12.43
N LEU A 16 -11.15 6.88 13.47
CA LEU A 16 -11.72 6.41 14.75
C LEU A 16 -13.12 5.82 14.56
N GLY A 17 -13.98 6.47 13.78
CA GLY A 17 -15.32 5.96 13.50
C GLY A 17 -15.32 4.58 12.84
N VAL A 18 -14.48 4.39 11.82
CA VAL A 18 -14.34 3.10 11.11
C VAL A 18 -13.78 2.02 12.04
N LEU A 19 -12.78 2.34 12.86
CA LEU A 19 -12.20 1.40 13.81
C LEU A 19 -13.19 1.01 14.91
N ILE A 20 -13.93 1.96 15.48
CA ILE A 20 -14.97 1.69 16.50
C ILE A 20 -16.05 0.79 15.91
N HIS A 21 -16.52 1.08 14.70
CA HIS A 21 -17.51 0.23 14.01
C HIS A 21 -16.96 -1.19 13.76
N GLY A 22 -15.71 -1.30 13.32
CA GLY A 22 -15.05 -2.60 13.11
C GLY A 22 -14.94 -3.42 14.39
N VAL A 23 -14.51 -2.79 15.49
CA VAL A 23 -14.39 -3.45 16.81
C VAL A 23 -15.77 -3.83 17.35
N TYR A 24 -16.75 -2.93 17.24
CA TYR A 24 -18.13 -3.21 17.66
C TYR A 24 -18.67 -4.45 16.95
N LYS A 25 -18.55 -4.49 15.61
CA LYS A 25 -19.02 -5.60 14.80
C LYS A 25 -18.28 -6.91 15.12
N TYR A 26 -16.97 -6.83 15.34
CA TYR A 26 -16.17 -7.99 15.73
C TYR A 26 -16.62 -8.57 17.09
N ILE A 27 -16.93 -7.72 18.07
CA ILE A 27 -17.39 -8.17 19.40
C ILE A 27 -18.80 -8.75 19.33
N THR A 28 -19.71 -8.16 18.55
CA THR A 28 -21.12 -8.60 18.50
C THR A 28 -21.36 -9.79 17.59
N GLU A 29 -20.69 -9.83 16.43
CA GLU A 29 -20.94 -10.81 15.38
C GLU A 29 -19.76 -11.78 15.18
N GLY A 30 -18.59 -11.51 15.79
CA GLY A 30 -17.39 -12.34 15.60
C GLY A 30 -16.73 -12.17 14.22
N GLU A 31 -17.30 -11.33 13.34
CA GLU A 31 -16.87 -11.17 11.97
C GLU A 31 -15.99 -9.93 11.79
N ILE A 32 -14.88 -10.10 11.09
CA ILE A 32 -14.04 -8.99 10.62
C ILE A 32 -14.46 -8.64 9.20
N LEU A 33 -15.05 -7.46 9.01
CA LEU A 33 -15.50 -7.02 7.70
C LEU A 33 -14.31 -6.58 6.85
N GLY A 34 -14.08 -7.23 5.71
CA GLY A 34 -13.05 -6.83 4.75
C GLY A 34 -13.17 -5.36 4.33
N GLY A 35 -14.40 -4.84 4.24
CA GLY A 35 -14.67 -3.42 3.99
C GLY A 35 -14.06 -2.49 5.04
N THR A 36 -14.10 -2.84 6.33
CA THR A 36 -13.49 -2.01 7.38
C THR A 36 -11.96 -1.97 7.28
N ILE A 37 -11.32 -3.08 6.91
CA ILE A 37 -9.87 -3.13 6.66
C ILE A 37 -9.52 -2.28 5.44
N PHE A 38 -10.28 -2.43 4.36
CA PHE A 38 -10.04 -1.67 3.13
C PHE A 38 -10.22 -0.16 3.33
N THR A 39 -11.32 0.26 3.96
CA THR A 39 -11.59 1.68 4.24
C THR A 39 -10.56 2.27 5.20
N SER A 40 -10.15 1.53 6.25
CA SER A 40 -9.11 2.01 7.16
C SER A 40 -7.75 2.18 6.46
N ALA A 41 -7.38 1.28 5.54
CA ALA A 41 -6.17 1.44 4.73
C ALA A 41 -6.18 2.73 3.90
N ILE A 42 -7.31 3.06 3.28
CA ILE A 42 -7.49 4.31 2.52
C ILE A 42 -7.33 5.53 3.44
N ILE A 43 -8.01 5.55 4.58
CA ILE A 43 -7.96 6.68 5.52
C ILE A 43 -6.54 6.87 6.08
N ILE A 44 -5.85 5.77 6.41
CA ILE A 44 -4.45 5.81 6.86
C ILE A 44 -3.54 6.38 5.76
N SER A 45 -3.75 5.99 4.50
CA SER A 45 -3.00 6.54 3.36
C SER A 45 -3.17 8.07 3.27
N TYR A 46 -4.41 8.57 3.35
CA TYR A 46 -4.69 10.00 3.38
C TYR A 46 -4.06 10.70 4.59
N LEU A 47 -4.07 10.07 5.76
CA LEU A 47 -3.45 10.60 6.97
C LEU A 47 -1.94 10.74 6.81
N ILE A 48 -1.26 9.70 6.32
CA ILE A 48 0.19 9.70 6.10
C ILE A 48 0.56 10.75 5.04
N ASN A 49 -0.21 10.86 3.95
CA ASN A 49 0.01 11.89 2.93
C ASN A 49 -0.16 13.30 3.50
N HIS A 50 -1.21 13.54 4.28
CA HIS A 50 -1.44 14.83 4.91
C HIS A 50 -0.33 15.16 5.94
N ILE A 51 0.19 14.18 6.68
CA ILE A 51 1.32 14.39 7.60
C ILE A 51 2.60 14.74 6.84
N THR A 52 2.86 14.04 5.73
CA THR A 52 4.12 14.17 4.97
C THR A 52 4.14 15.47 4.15
N TRP A 53 3.06 15.79 3.47
CA TRP A 53 3.00 16.87 2.48
C TRP A 53 2.09 18.03 2.88
N GLY A 54 1.31 17.89 3.97
CA GLY A 54 0.32 18.88 4.37
C GLY A 54 -0.93 18.91 3.46
N ASP A 55 -1.03 17.97 2.52
CA ASP A 55 -2.15 17.78 1.59
C ASP A 55 -2.53 16.28 1.55
N PRO A 56 -3.83 15.92 1.67
CA PRO A 56 -4.25 14.52 1.60
C PRO A 56 -3.90 13.84 0.28
N HIS A 57 -3.82 14.59 -0.81
CA HIS A 57 -3.56 14.11 -2.16
C HIS A 57 -2.06 13.94 -2.47
N GLY A 58 -1.18 14.19 -1.49
CA GLY A 58 0.26 13.94 -1.61
C GLY A 58 1.06 15.18 -1.96
N VAL A 59 2.07 15.04 -2.83
CA VAL A 59 3.00 16.12 -3.20
C VAL A 59 2.21 17.27 -3.84
N SER A 60 2.08 18.38 -3.11
CA SER A 60 1.51 19.61 -3.64
C SER A 60 2.34 20.14 -4.82
N LYS A 61 1.73 20.92 -5.72
CA LYS A 61 2.44 21.53 -6.87
C LYS A 61 3.64 22.39 -6.43
N GLU A 62 3.58 22.99 -5.25
CA GLU A 62 4.68 23.78 -4.68
C GLU A 62 5.85 22.92 -4.18
N SER A 63 5.58 21.64 -3.87
CA SER A 63 6.57 20.66 -3.39
C SER A 63 7.08 19.70 -4.49
N GLN A 64 6.75 19.95 -5.77
CA GLN A 64 7.25 19.18 -6.91
C GLN A 64 8.63 19.64 -7.42
N ASP A 65 9.45 20.19 -6.53
CA ASP A 65 10.84 20.51 -6.84
C ASP A 65 11.67 19.24 -7.10
N GLU A 66 12.93 19.41 -7.52
CA GLU A 66 13.85 18.29 -7.78
C GLU A 66 13.97 17.34 -6.58
N MET A 67 13.90 17.88 -5.35
CA MET A 67 13.96 17.10 -4.13
C MET A 67 12.70 16.25 -3.93
N GLY A 68 11.51 16.81 -4.12
CA GLY A 68 10.22 16.09 -4.02
C GLY A 68 10.09 14.97 -5.04
N GLN A 69 10.61 15.18 -6.26
CA GLN A 69 10.68 14.13 -7.29
C GLN A 69 11.62 12.99 -6.87
N GLN A 70 12.81 13.30 -6.34
CA GLN A 70 13.73 12.27 -5.87
C GLN A 70 13.18 11.47 -4.69
N ILE A 71 12.50 12.14 -3.73
CA ILE A 71 11.85 11.46 -2.60
C ILE A 71 10.81 10.48 -3.13
N THR A 72 9.92 10.93 -4.01
CA THR A 72 8.85 10.10 -4.59
C THR A 72 9.40 8.91 -5.36
N TYR A 73 10.45 9.12 -6.16
CA TYR A 73 11.07 8.04 -6.93
C TYR A 73 11.70 6.98 -6.01
N LYS A 74 12.51 7.41 -5.02
CA LYS A 74 13.15 6.51 -4.07
C LYS A 74 12.14 5.77 -3.22
N SER A 75 11.12 6.46 -2.70
CA SER A 75 10.07 5.84 -1.89
C SER A 75 9.25 4.85 -2.69
N SER A 76 8.93 5.15 -3.96
CA SER A 76 8.19 4.24 -4.83
C SER A 76 8.99 2.96 -5.11
N LYS A 77 10.30 3.09 -5.34
CA LYS A 77 11.18 1.93 -5.54
C LYS A 77 11.26 1.06 -4.28
N ILE A 78 11.44 1.68 -3.11
CA ILE A 78 11.48 0.95 -1.83
C ILE A 78 10.13 0.26 -1.59
N ALA A 79 9.02 0.97 -1.72
CA ALA A 79 7.67 0.43 -1.52
C ALA A 79 7.37 -0.75 -2.44
N TYR A 80 7.80 -0.68 -3.70
CA TYR A 80 7.69 -1.79 -4.65
C TYR A 80 8.37 -3.05 -4.11
N PHE A 81 9.66 -2.95 -3.77
CA PHE A 81 10.40 -4.11 -3.26
C PHE A 81 9.87 -4.58 -1.90
N THR A 82 9.41 -3.69 -1.03
CA THR A 82 8.73 -4.07 0.21
C THR A 82 7.47 -4.89 -0.07
N LEU A 83 6.63 -4.49 -1.04
CA LEU A 83 5.46 -5.27 -1.42
C LEU A 83 5.83 -6.65 -2.00
N VAL A 84 6.89 -6.73 -2.81
CA VAL A 84 7.42 -8.00 -3.31
C VAL A 84 7.81 -8.93 -2.16
N VAL A 85 8.52 -8.41 -1.15
CA VAL A 85 8.90 -9.18 0.04
C VAL A 85 7.65 -9.61 0.83
N VAL A 86 6.67 -8.73 1.00
CA VAL A 86 5.41 -9.08 1.69
C VAL A 86 4.67 -10.19 0.95
N MET A 87 4.53 -10.09 -0.38
CA MET A 87 3.91 -11.16 -1.19
C MET A 87 4.65 -12.49 -1.05
N PHE A 88 5.98 -12.46 -1.05
CA PHE A 88 6.80 -13.65 -0.84
C PHE A 88 6.58 -14.26 0.55
N LEU A 89 6.56 -13.44 1.61
CA LEU A 89 6.29 -13.91 2.97
C LEU A 89 4.88 -14.50 3.10
N ILE A 90 3.85 -13.86 2.55
CA ILE A 90 2.48 -14.37 2.56
C ILE A 90 2.43 -15.75 1.87
N LEU A 91 3.11 -15.89 0.73
CA LEU A 91 3.17 -17.16 0.00
C LEU A 91 3.85 -18.25 0.83
N LEU A 92 4.99 -17.94 1.47
CA LEU A 92 5.68 -18.86 2.38
C LEU A 92 4.83 -19.27 3.58
N PHE A 93 4.10 -18.35 4.21
CA PHE A 93 3.23 -18.67 5.33
C PHE A 93 1.98 -19.46 4.91
N SER A 94 1.47 -19.19 3.71
CA SER A 94 0.27 -19.87 3.23
C SER A 94 0.53 -21.28 2.70
N GLU A 95 1.71 -21.54 2.13
CA GLU A 95 2.06 -22.85 1.56
C GLU A 95 3.03 -23.65 2.44
N GLY A 96 3.65 -22.99 3.42
CA GLY A 96 4.69 -23.55 4.28
C GLY A 96 6.03 -23.70 3.56
N PHE A 97 7.04 -24.14 4.31
CA PHE A 97 8.39 -24.39 3.77
C PHE A 97 8.44 -25.53 2.73
N SER A 98 7.35 -26.29 2.56
CA SER A 98 7.21 -27.35 1.55
C SER A 98 7.30 -26.83 0.12
N MET A 99 7.00 -25.54 -0.12
CA MET A 99 7.13 -24.92 -1.44
C MET A 99 8.59 -24.88 -1.95
N GLY A 100 9.57 -24.77 -1.04
CA GLY A 100 10.99 -24.78 -1.40
C GLY A 100 11.51 -26.13 -1.91
N ALA A 101 10.76 -27.21 -1.67
CA ALA A 101 11.13 -28.57 -2.09
C ALA A 101 10.39 -29.03 -3.36
N ASN A 102 9.21 -28.48 -3.66
CA ASN A 102 8.43 -28.86 -4.84
C ASN A 102 7.54 -27.70 -5.32
N LEU A 103 7.98 -27.02 -6.39
CA LEU A 103 7.28 -25.86 -6.98
C LEU A 103 5.99 -26.23 -7.73
N ASP A 104 5.77 -27.51 -8.01
CA ASP A 104 4.56 -27.98 -8.71
C ASP A 104 3.35 -28.11 -7.77
N GLY A 105 3.56 -28.00 -6.45
CA GLY A 105 2.53 -28.15 -5.42
C GLY A 105 1.85 -26.84 -4.96
N VAL A 106 2.13 -25.73 -5.62
CA VAL A 106 1.67 -24.38 -5.24
C VAL A 106 0.14 -24.29 -5.32
N LYS A 107 -0.51 -24.03 -4.18
CA LYS A 107 -1.98 -23.93 -4.09
C LYS A 107 -2.46 -22.51 -4.36
N ASN A 108 -1.72 -21.49 -3.92
CA ASN A 108 -2.04 -20.08 -4.14
C ASN A 108 -1.45 -19.59 -5.45
N PHE A 109 -1.87 -20.23 -6.54
CA PHE A 109 -1.40 -19.93 -7.88
C PHE A 109 -1.53 -18.44 -8.27
N PRO A 110 -2.62 -17.72 -7.91
CA PRO A 110 -2.71 -16.28 -8.18
C PRO A 110 -1.60 -15.45 -7.52
N LEU A 111 -1.25 -15.75 -6.26
CA LEU A 111 -0.20 -15.03 -5.52
C LEU A 111 1.19 -15.36 -6.07
N PHE A 112 1.40 -16.62 -6.45
CA PHE A 112 2.63 -17.05 -7.12
C PHE A 112 2.83 -16.33 -8.46
N ILE A 113 1.80 -16.27 -9.32
CA ILE A 113 1.86 -15.51 -10.58
C ILE A 113 2.15 -14.03 -10.32
N ALA A 114 1.49 -13.42 -9.34
CA ALA A 114 1.73 -12.01 -8.99
C ALA A 114 3.18 -11.76 -8.56
N LEU A 115 3.74 -12.66 -7.73
CA LEU A 115 5.14 -12.60 -7.32
C LEU A 115 6.08 -12.75 -8.51
N CYS A 116 5.89 -13.76 -9.36
CA CYS A 116 6.69 -13.96 -10.57
C CYS A 116 6.62 -12.73 -11.50
N SER A 117 5.43 -12.14 -11.63
CA SER A 117 5.21 -10.95 -12.46
C SER A 117 6.00 -9.74 -11.97
N SER A 118 6.15 -9.60 -10.65
CA SER A 118 6.91 -8.50 -10.06
C SER A 118 8.40 -8.49 -10.47
N PHE A 119 8.98 -9.60 -10.91
CA PHE A 119 10.38 -9.58 -11.36
C PHE A 119 10.58 -8.87 -12.70
N PHE A 120 9.58 -8.92 -13.59
CA PHE A 120 9.67 -8.31 -14.92
C PHE A 120 8.85 -7.04 -15.08
N ILE A 121 7.85 -6.77 -14.23
CA ILE A 121 7.08 -5.51 -14.29
C ILE A 121 8.01 -4.29 -14.14
N TYR A 122 8.88 -4.27 -13.12
CA TYR A 122 9.80 -3.15 -12.89
C TYR A 122 10.68 -2.83 -14.12
N PRO A 123 11.45 -3.77 -14.70
CA PRO A 123 12.27 -3.48 -15.88
C PRO A 123 11.46 -3.16 -17.14
N ILE A 124 10.25 -3.72 -17.31
CA ILE A 124 9.37 -3.35 -18.43
C ILE A 124 8.92 -1.90 -18.30
N ILE A 125 8.48 -1.48 -17.11
CA ILE A 125 8.08 -0.08 -16.86
C ILE A 125 9.27 0.85 -17.05
N GLU A 126 10.46 0.48 -16.57
CA GLU A 126 11.69 1.26 -16.79
C GLU A 126 12.02 1.41 -18.27
N LEU A 127 11.87 0.35 -19.07
CA LEU A 127 12.05 0.40 -20.52
C LEU A 127 11.03 1.32 -21.21
N ILE A 128 9.76 1.25 -20.82
CA ILE A 128 8.69 2.12 -21.37
C ILE A 128 8.99 3.58 -21.05
N VAL A 129 9.35 3.88 -19.80
CA VAL A 129 9.66 5.24 -19.35
C VAL A 129 10.94 5.75 -20.03
N ALA A 130 11.99 4.94 -20.16
CA ALA A 130 13.22 5.32 -20.83
C ALA A 130 13.02 5.72 -22.31
N LYS A 131 12.02 5.14 -22.99
CA LYS A 131 11.67 5.51 -24.38
C LYS A 131 11.05 6.90 -24.50
N GLN A 132 10.55 7.49 -23.42
CA GLN A 132 9.96 8.85 -23.43
C GLN A 132 11.01 9.96 -23.37
N TYR A 133 12.25 9.61 -23.01
CA TYR A 133 13.39 10.54 -22.92
C TYR A 133 14.33 10.44 -24.14
N LYS A 134 13.92 9.73 -25.20
CA LYS A 134 14.67 9.56 -26.45
C LYS A 134 13.92 10.14 -27.63
#